data_AF-F2JUV4-F1
#
_entry.id   AF-F2JUV4-F1
#
_cell.length_a   1.000
_cell.length_b   1.000
_cell.length_c   1.000
_cell.angle_alpha   90.00
_cell.angle_beta   90.00
_cell.angle_gamma   90.00
#
_symmetry.space_group_name_H-M   'P 1'
#
loop_
_entity.id
_entity.type
_entity.pdbx_description
1 polymer ?
#
loop_
_entity_poly.entity_id
_entity_poly.type
_entity_poly.pdbx_seq_one_letter_code
_entity_poly.pdbx_strand_id
1 'polypeptide(L)'
;MKTINKVILSGLSVFALSTSAFADNISDDVRDARSSVDALGIQLESMRVNVNTQVDTSGALTHTQKLSLYQEKHAELQGIFNSVHFSS
;
A
#
# COMPACT_ATOMS: atom_id res chain seq x y z
N MET A 1 -28.03 14.23 4.26
CA MET A 1 -27.56 12.87 3.91
C MET A 1 -26.39 13.00 2.97
N LYS A 2 -25.20 12.51 3.35
CA LYS A 2 -24.14 12.14 2.41
C LYS A 2 -23.49 10.87 2.95
N THR A 3 -24.02 9.75 2.50
CA THR A 3 -23.51 8.41 2.76
C THR A 3 -22.09 8.34 2.20
N ILE A 4 -21.12 8.29 3.12
CA ILE A 4 -19.72 8.02 2.79
C ILE A 4 -19.71 6.55 2.37
N ASN A 5 -19.63 6.28 1.08
CA ASN A 5 -19.49 4.92 0.57
C ASN A 5 -18.22 4.33 1.18
N LYS A 6 -18.37 3.47 2.18
CA LYS A 6 -17.31 2.55 2.61
C LYS A 6 -17.02 1.66 1.41
N VAL A 7 -15.96 1.96 0.68
CA VAL A 7 -15.42 1.08 -0.35
C VAL A 7 -14.85 -0.14 0.38
N ILE A 8 -15.65 -1.20 0.49
CA ILE A 8 -15.17 -2.50 0.93
C ILE A 8 -14.50 -3.12 -0.28
N LEU A 9 -13.18 -2.95 -0.40
CA LEU A 9 -12.40 -3.48 -1.50
C LEU A 9 -11.92 -4.89 -1.13
N SER A 10 -12.69 -5.90 -1.53
CA SER A 10 -12.25 -7.30 -1.53
C SER A 10 -11.28 -7.51 -2.71
N GLY A 11 -10.03 -7.11 -2.54
CA GLY A 11 -8.96 -7.27 -3.52
C GLY A 11 -8.03 -8.41 -3.13
N LEU A 12 -8.29 -9.62 -3.61
CA LEU A 12 -7.37 -10.75 -3.48
C LEU A 12 -6.23 -10.56 -4.50
N SER A 13 -5.10 -10.00 -4.07
CA SER A 13 -3.92 -9.80 -4.91
C SER A 13 -3.09 -11.08 -4.96
N VAL A 14 -3.10 -11.77 -6.10
CA VAL A 14 -2.19 -12.89 -6.40
C VAL A 14 -0.81 -12.31 -6.72
N PHE A 15 0.12 -12.39 -5.78
CA PHE A 15 1.52 -11.99 -6.00
C PHE A 15 2.36 -13.19 -6.44
N ALA A 16 2.77 -13.21 -7.72
CA ALA A 16 3.84 -14.08 -8.20
C ALA A 16 5.18 -13.48 -7.75
N LEU A 17 5.72 -13.99 -6.64
CA LEU A 17 7.01 -13.57 -6.08
C LEU A 17 8.15 -14.19 -6.90
N SER A 18 8.60 -13.53 -7.97
CA SER A 18 9.85 -13.86 -8.65
C SER A 18 11.04 -13.38 -7.81
N THR A 19 11.36 -14.13 -6.76
CA THR A 19 12.48 -13.90 -5.84
C THR A 19 13.80 -14.38 -6.45
N SER A 20 14.60 -13.49 -7.05
CA SER A 20 16.04 -13.78 -7.21
C SER A 20 16.97 -12.58 -7.07
N ALA A 21 16.49 -11.33 -7.22
CA ALA A 21 17.30 -10.12 -7.00
C ALA A 21 17.08 -9.43 -5.63
N PHE A 22 16.05 -9.85 -4.87
CA PHE A 22 15.55 -9.16 -3.67
C PHE A 22 16.26 -9.55 -2.35
N ALA A 23 17.30 -10.40 -2.39
CA ALA A 23 17.91 -10.92 -1.17
C ALA A 23 19.01 -10.02 -0.58
N ASP A 24 19.70 -9.22 -1.40
CA ASP A 24 20.89 -8.45 -0.97
C ASP A 24 20.54 -7.14 -0.24
N ASN A 25 19.38 -6.53 -0.55
CA ASN A 25 18.96 -5.23 0.00
C ASN A 25 17.51 -5.23 0.53
N ILE A 26 17.01 -6.37 1.00
CA ILE A 26 15.61 -6.52 1.44
C ILE A 26 15.18 -5.49 2.52
N SER A 27 16.12 -5.00 3.33
CA SER A 27 15.84 -3.96 4.33
C SER A 27 15.63 -2.58 3.70
N ASP A 28 16.35 -2.28 2.63
CA ASP A 28 16.17 -1.03 1.87
C ASP A 28 14.88 -1.10 1.06
N ASP A 29 14.58 -2.26 0.46
CA ASP A 29 13.30 -2.50 -0.23
C ASP A 29 12.08 -2.25 0.68
N VAL A 30 12.14 -2.72 1.93
CA VAL A 30 11.08 -2.45 2.93
C VAL A 30 10.94 -0.95 3.22
N ARG A 31 12.07 -0.23 3.27
CA ARG A 31 12.09 1.20 3.57
C ARG A 31 11.53 2.01 2.39
N ASP A 32 11.89 1.64 1.17
CA ASP A 32 11.39 2.24 -0.06
C ASP A 32 9.89 1.98 -0.26
N ALA A 33 9.45 0.75 0.01
CA ALA A 33 8.03 0.40 -0.03
C ALA A 33 7.22 1.21 0.99
N ARG A 34 7.73 1.39 2.21
CA ARG A 34 7.11 2.28 3.20
C ARG A 34 7.05 3.72 2.72
N SER A 35 8.16 4.26 2.20
CA SER A 35 8.20 5.63 1.68
C SER A 35 7.19 5.84 0.55
N SER A 36 6.98 4.83 -0.28
CA SER A 36 6.02 4.86 -1.38
C SER A 36 4.57 4.89 -0.85
N VAL A 37 4.25 4.10 0.18
CA VAL A 37 2.95 4.15 0.88
C VAL A 37 2.70 5.53 1.49
N ASP A 38 3.69 6.10 2.18
CA ASP A 38 3.57 7.41 2.82
C ASP A 38 3.38 8.54 1.78
N ALA A 39 4.16 8.53 0.70
CA ALA A 39 4.04 9.53 -0.37
C ALA A 39 2.66 9.49 -1.05
N LEU A 40 2.16 8.29 -1.35
CA LEU A 40 0.84 8.11 -1.96
C LEU A 40 -0.29 8.49 -0.99
N GLY A 41 -0.11 8.22 0.31
CA GLY A 41 -1.01 8.68 1.36
C GLY A 41 -1.11 10.21 1.43
N ILE A 42 0.03 10.91 1.43
CA ILE A 42 0.08 12.38 1.41
C ILE A 42 -0.59 12.92 0.14
N GLN A 43 -0.36 12.29 -1.01
CA GLN A 43 -0.99 12.68 -2.26
C GLN A 43 -2.52 12.53 -2.19
N LEU A 44 -3.02 11.43 -1.65
CA LEU A 44 -4.45 11.19 -1.43
C LEU A 44 -5.05 12.19 -0.42
N GLU A 45 -4.32 12.51 0.64
CA GLU A 45 -4.72 13.53 1.61
C GLU A 45 -4.81 14.92 0.95
N SER A 46 -3.87 15.26 0.06
CA SER A 46 -3.91 16.50 -0.73
C SER A 46 -5.15 16.58 -1.64
N MET A 47 -5.67 15.42 -2.06
CA MET A 47 -6.92 15.27 -2.81
C MET A 47 -8.16 15.25 -1.88
N ARG A 48 -7.99 15.51 -0.58
CA ARG A 48 -9.01 15.43 0.48
C ARG A 48 -9.59 14.02 0.68
N VAL A 49 -8.84 12.99 0.33
CA VAL A 49 -9.18 11.59 0.53
C VAL A 49 -8.47 11.10 1.79
N ASN A 50 -9.22 10.81 2.85
CA ASN A 50 -8.65 10.27 4.08
C ASN A 50 -8.36 8.77 3.90
N VAL A 51 -7.10 8.38 3.99
CA VAL A 51 -6.63 7.02 3.81
C VAL A 51 -5.74 6.58 4.96
N ASN A 52 -5.78 5.29 5.28
CA ASN A 52 -4.93 4.72 6.32
C ASN A 52 -3.63 4.18 5.69
N THR A 53 -2.51 4.83 5.98
CA THR A 53 -1.17 4.37 5.57
C THR A 53 -0.50 3.45 6.58
N GLN A 54 -1.13 3.20 7.73
CA GLN A 54 -0.53 2.36 8.76
C GLN A 54 -0.44 0.91 8.29
N VAL A 55 0.76 0.36 8.40
CA VAL A 55 1.06 -1.05 8.13
C VAL A 55 1.41 -1.71 9.44
N ASP A 56 0.61 -2.70 9.84
CA ASP A 56 0.89 -3.45 11.05
C ASP A 56 2.09 -4.36 10.81
N THR A 57 3.22 -3.95 11.38
CA THR A 57 4.47 -4.72 11.38
C THR A 57 4.82 -5.21 12.78
N SER A 58 3.86 -5.12 13.72
CA SER A 58 4.02 -5.54 15.12
C SER A 58 4.01 -7.06 15.21
N GLY A 59 5.17 -7.68 14.97
CA GLY A 59 5.36 -9.12 15.08
C GLY A 59 6.76 -9.55 14.67
N ALA A 60 7.07 -10.82 14.91
CA ALA A 60 8.29 -11.46 14.41
C ALA A 60 8.17 -11.76 12.90
N LEU A 61 8.01 -10.70 12.10
CA LEU A 61 7.91 -10.77 10.65
C LEU A 61 9.29 -10.68 10.01
N THR A 62 9.55 -11.53 9.01
CA THR A 62 10.73 -11.43 8.16
C THR A 62 10.67 -10.16 7.30
N HIS A 63 11.80 -9.68 6.79
CA HIS A 63 11.81 -8.50 5.91
C HIS A 63 10.97 -8.71 4.66
N THR A 64 10.96 -9.92 4.09
CA THR A 64 10.10 -10.27 2.96
C THR A 64 8.62 -10.13 3.32
N GLN A 65 8.20 -10.57 4.50
CA GLN A 65 6.81 -10.41 4.96
C GLN A 65 6.45 -8.94 5.16
N LYS A 66 7.35 -8.14 5.74
CA LYS A 66 7.15 -6.69 5.89
C LYS A 66 7.01 -6.02 4.52
N LEU A 67 7.87 -6.37 3.56
CA LEU A 67 7.82 -5.84 2.20
C LEU A 67 6.48 -6.15 1.54
N SER A 68 6.00 -7.38 1.63
CA SER A 68 4.70 -7.77 1.10
C SER A 68 3.55 -6.96 1.70
N LEU A 69 3.57 -6.69 3.01
CA LEU A 69 2.54 -5.87 3.67
C LEU A 69 2.56 -4.40 3.17
N TYR A 70 3.74 -3.81 3.00
CA TYR A 70 3.85 -2.46 2.44
C TYR A 70 3.43 -2.41 0.97
N GLN A 71 3.75 -3.43 0.17
CA GLN A 71 3.32 -3.52 -1.23
C GLN A 71 1.81 -3.67 -1.35
N GLU A 72 1.19 -4.50 -0.51
CA GLU A 72 -0.27 -4.65 -0.44
C GLU A 72 -0.94 -3.31 -0.11
N LYS A 73 -0.42 -2.60 0.89
CA LYS A 73 -0.91 -1.27 1.26
C LYS A 73 -0.71 -0.24 0.16
N HIS A 74 0.43 -0.27 -0.54
CA HIS A 74 0.66 0.61 -1.68
C HIS A 74 -0.35 0.35 -2.80
N ALA A 75 -0.63 -0.91 -3.13
CA ALA A 75 -1.61 -1.28 -4.15
C ALA A 75 -3.04 -0.85 -3.76
N GLU A 76 -3.42 -0.97 -2.48
CA GLU A 76 -4.69 -0.45 -1.95
C GLU A 76 -4.82 1.06 -2.18
N LEU A 77 -3.82 1.83 -1.75
CA LEU A 77 -3.78 3.28 -1.93
C LEU A 77 -3.78 3.67 -3.41
N GLN A 78 -3.07 2.92 -4.26
CA GLN A 78 -3.04 3.18 -5.69
C GLN A 78 -4.40 2.91 -6.35
N GLY A 79 -5.13 1.90 -5.89
CA GLY A 79 -6.52 1.66 -6.29
C GLY A 79 -7.44 2.83 -5.93
N ILE A 80 -7.29 3.38 -4.72
CA ILE A 80 -8.03 4.58 -4.30
C ILE A 80 -7.63 5.79 -5.15
N PHE A 81 -6.33 6.01 -5.35
CA PHE A 81 -5.82 7.10 -6.19
C PHE A 81 -6.40 7.03 -7.59
N ASN A 82 -6.31 5.86 -8.24
CA ASN A 82 -6.85 5.67 -9.58
C ASN A 82 -8.36 5.89 -9.62
N SER A 83 -9.08 5.42 -8.60
CA SER A 83 -10.53 5.64 -8.50
C SER A 83 -10.84 7.13 -8.38
N VAL A 84 -10.08 7.92 -7.62
CA VAL A 84 -10.38 9.35 -7.45
C VAL A 84 -9.88 10.17 -8.64
N HIS A 85 -8.73 9.80 -9.20
CA HIS A 85 -8.07 10.53 -10.28
C HIS A 85 -8.70 10.25 -11.65
N PHE A 86 -9.14 9.02 -11.90
CA PHE A 86 -9.71 8.59 -13.19
C PHE A 86 -11.24 8.38 -13.18
N SER A 87 -11.95 8.58 -12.06
CA SER A 87 -13.43 8.54 -12.03
C SER A 87 -14.08 9.81 -12.63
N SER A 88 -13.45 10.41 -13.64
CA SER A 88 -13.99 11.55 -14.37
C SER A 88 -14.82 11.14 -15.58
#